data_AF-A0A835VJ39-F1
#
_entry.id   AF-A0A835VJ39-F1
#
_cell.length_a   1.000
_cell.length_b   1.000
_cell.length_c   1.000
_cell.angle_alpha   90.00
_cell.angle_beta   90.00
_cell.angle_gamma   90.00
#
_symmetry.space_group_name_H-M   'P 1'
#
loop_
_entity.id
_entity.type
_entity.pdbx_description
1 polymer ?
#
loop_
_entity_poly.entity_id
_entity_poly.type
_entity_poly.pdbx_seq_one_letter_code
_entity_poly.pdbx_strand_id
1 'polypeptide(L)'
;MHTYVVCLMWRNIARDLFTDHPLSTLLFWRVMELVLREEDAKDWVYKGEGAASIVLSYIGHSVFLLGKVLRIRKGSRGRSKLANGCSFLSEHETLLWKSTEELVESTTREIVEQVFMMRVMGPLLDTKHVDEGILVIVSYEFLDSVAKCLHHQRPPWRIDVSDVDTFCNFAMLFSNHSVIMRSPGTLIEDVCFAVEIKPKCGFLPDSEFIANRNAVKKHVTRFRMHQTLKLHKGEVNFIDLDMKPLEKMVYYYELDQKIVNFFANHNHNVVTYCNSTDILDEGKQLQH
;
A
#
# COMPACT_ATOMS: atom_id res chain seq x y z
N MET A 1 17.65 26.78 -4.65
CA MET A 1 16.25 27.12 -4.95
C MET A 1 15.89 26.98 -6.45
N HIS A 2 16.72 26.33 -7.28
CA HIS A 2 16.47 26.16 -8.72
C HIS A 2 16.27 24.71 -9.20
N THR A 3 16.47 23.71 -8.34
CA THR A 3 16.28 22.30 -8.71
C THR A 3 14.88 21.77 -8.38
N TYR A 4 14.17 22.39 -7.44
CA TYR A 4 12.81 22.02 -7.05
C TYR A 4 11.72 22.56 -8.01
N VAL A 5 12.05 23.55 -8.85
CA VAL A 5 11.13 24.07 -9.87
C VAL A 5 11.05 23.12 -11.08
N VAL A 6 12.08 22.31 -11.34
CA VAL A 6 12.14 21.43 -12.53
C VAL A 6 11.33 20.13 -12.36
N CYS A 7 11.26 19.56 -11.14
CA CYS A 7 10.39 18.40 -10.87
C CYS A 7 8.90 18.75 -10.81
N LEU A 8 8.55 19.97 -10.41
CA LEU A 8 7.17 20.48 -10.44
C LEU A 8 6.71 20.84 -11.86
N MET A 9 7.64 21.20 -12.76
CA MET A 9 7.31 21.50 -14.16
C MET A 9 6.99 20.26 -14.99
N TRP A 10 7.60 19.10 -14.70
CA TRP A 10 7.42 17.90 -15.52
C TRP A 10 6.18 17.05 -15.18
N ARG A 11 5.64 17.13 -13.96
CA ARG A 11 4.30 16.57 -13.67
C ARG A 11 3.18 17.34 -14.37
N ASN A 12 3.35 18.63 -14.64
CA ASN A 12 2.40 19.40 -15.44
C ASN A 12 2.59 19.15 -16.93
N ILE A 13 3.80 18.92 -17.44
CA ILE A 13 3.98 18.46 -18.82
C ILE A 13 3.38 17.05 -19.02
N ALA A 14 3.46 16.14 -18.04
CA ALA A 14 2.83 14.82 -18.12
C ALA A 14 1.32 14.79 -17.78
N ARG A 15 0.72 15.91 -17.38
CA ARG A 15 -0.74 16.03 -17.26
C ARG A 15 -1.32 16.79 -18.46
N ASP A 16 -0.63 17.83 -18.91
CA ASP A 16 -0.98 18.63 -20.08
C ASP A 16 -0.64 17.93 -21.42
N LEU A 17 0.27 16.94 -21.46
CA LEU A 17 0.48 16.05 -22.62
C LEU A 17 -0.45 14.83 -22.64
N PHE A 18 -1.15 14.53 -21.54
CA PHE A 18 -1.94 13.29 -21.41
C PHE A 18 -3.45 13.51 -21.44
N THR A 19 -3.92 14.75 -21.51
CA THR A 19 -5.35 15.06 -21.65
C THR A 19 -5.84 15.16 -23.09
N ASP A 20 -4.98 15.14 -24.13
CA ASP A 20 -5.43 15.28 -25.53
C ASP A 20 -4.66 14.42 -26.56
N HIS A 21 -4.02 13.32 -26.15
CA HIS A 21 -3.36 12.41 -27.11
C HIS A 21 -4.17 11.11 -27.29
N PRO A 22 -4.62 10.75 -28.52
CA PRO A 22 -5.44 9.55 -28.75
C PRO A 22 -4.76 8.22 -28.35
N LEU A 23 -3.46 8.24 -28.09
CA LEU A 23 -2.70 7.09 -27.58
C LEU A 23 -2.89 6.90 -26.07
N SER A 24 -3.04 7.95 -25.26
CA SER A 24 -3.25 7.82 -23.80
C SER A 24 -4.59 7.19 -23.49
N THR A 25 -5.63 7.57 -24.24
CA THR A 25 -6.96 6.97 -24.18
C THR A 25 -6.91 5.49 -24.58
N LEU A 26 -6.26 5.14 -25.70
CA LEU A 26 -6.14 3.75 -26.16
C LEU A 26 -5.31 2.86 -25.20
N LEU A 27 -4.28 3.45 -24.57
CA LEU A 27 -3.45 2.81 -23.54
C LEU A 27 -4.24 2.58 -22.25
N PHE A 28 -5.07 3.55 -21.83
CA PHE A 28 -5.95 3.42 -20.67
C PHE A 28 -6.98 2.30 -20.88
N TRP A 29 -7.62 2.24 -22.06
CA TRP A 29 -8.56 1.16 -22.41
C TRP A 29 -7.90 -0.23 -22.43
N ARG A 30 -6.66 -0.35 -22.92
CA ARG A 30 -5.94 -1.64 -22.92
C ARG A 30 -5.61 -2.17 -21.52
N VAL A 31 -5.40 -1.30 -20.55
CA VAL A 31 -5.18 -1.72 -19.15
C VAL A 31 -6.50 -2.10 -18.48
N MET A 32 -7.61 -1.44 -18.83
CA MET A 32 -8.95 -1.81 -18.33
C MET A 32 -9.42 -3.20 -18.79
N GLU A 33 -8.89 -3.72 -19.91
CA GLU A 33 -9.15 -5.09 -20.40
C GLU A 33 -8.07 -6.11 -20.01
N LEU A 34 -7.10 -5.74 -19.16
CA LEU A 34 -6.04 -6.65 -18.75
C LEU A 34 -6.61 -7.78 -17.88
N VAL A 35 -6.49 -9.01 -18.39
CA VAL A 35 -6.81 -10.25 -17.68
C VAL A 35 -5.52 -10.99 -17.39
N LEU A 36 -5.16 -11.14 -16.12
CA LEU A 36 -4.02 -11.96 -15.69
C LEU A 36 -4.45 -13.43 -15.56
N ARG A 37 -3.72 -14.31 -16.25
CA ARG A 37 -3.96 -15.75 -16.36
C ARG A 37 -2.83 -16.53 -15.70
N GLU A 38 -2.99 -17.84 -15.58
CA GLU A 38 -2.03 -18.73 -14.91
C GLU A 38 -0.57 -18.49 -15.35
N GLU A 39 -0.35 -18.36 -16.66
CA GLU A 39 0.97 -18.17 -17.27
C GLU A 39 1.68 -16.88 -16.84
N ASP A 40 0.91 -15.86 -16.42
CA ASP A 40 1.44 -14.55 -16.00
C ASP A 40 1.96 -14.60 -14.56
N ALA A 41 1.60 -15.61 -13.76
CA ALA A 41 1.96 -15.70 -12.34
C ALA A 41 3.49 -15.68 -12.11
N LYS A 42 4.26 -16.23 -13.04
CA LYS A 42 5.74 -16.25 -12.99
C LYS A 42 6.39 -14.87 -13.11
N ASP A 43 5.67 -13.90 -13.66
CA ASP A 43 6.16 -12.54 -13.89
C ASP A 43 5.94 -11.63 -12.66
N TRP A 44 5.47 -12.19 -11.54
CA TRP A 44 5.21 -11.49 -10.30
C TRP A 44 6.01 -12.10 -9.13
N VAL A 45 6.74 -11.26 -8.40
CA VAL A 45 7.55 -11.68 -7.24
C VAL A 45 7.06 -11.03 -5.96
N TYR A 46 7.15 -11.74 -4.83
CA TYR A 46 6.75 -11.20 -3.52
C TYR A 46 7.51 -9.91 -3.19
N LYS A 47 6.78 -8.86 -2.80
CA LYS A 47 7.35 -7.60 -2.32
C LYS A 47 7.12 -7.40 -0.82
N GLY A 48 5.97 -7.82 -0.32
CA GLY A 48 5.58 -7.64 1.08
C GLY A 48 4.10 -7.93 1.29
N GLU A 49 3.66 -7.91 2.55
CA GLU A 49 2.25 -8.08 2.88
C GLU A 49 1.83 -7.30 4.13
N GLY A 50 0.56 -6.92 4.17
CA GLY A 50 -0.11 -6.40 5.36
C GLY A 50 -1.02 -7.45 5.99
N ALA A 51 -1.93 -7.01 6.87
CA ALA A 51 -2.95 -7.92 7.41
C ALA A 51 -3.99 -8.34 6.35
N ALA A 52 -4.33 -7.43 5.42
CA ALA A 52 -5.44 -7.62 4.48
C ALA A 52 -5.02 -7.96 3.04
N SER A 53 -3.76 -7.74 2.66
CA SER A 53 -3.32 -7.85 1.26
C SER A 53 -1.87 -8.30 1.15
N ILE A 54 -1.54 -8.93 0.03
CA ILE A 54 -0.18 -9.24 -0.44
C ILE A 54 0.14 -8.29 -1.59
N VAL A 55 1.39 -7.85 -1.68
CA VAL A 55 1.89 -7.00 -2.76
C VAL A 55 2.99 -7.73 -3.51
N LEU A 56 2.86 -7.77 -4.83
CA LEU A 56 3.82 -8.39 -5.75
C LEU A 56 4.43 -7.33 -6.66
N SER A 57 5.73 -7.40 -6.92
CA SER A 57 6.37 -6.56 -7.94
C SER A 57 6.40 -7.28 -9.28
N TYR A 58 6.15 -6.55 -10.36
CA TYR A 58 6.27 -7.09 -11.70
C TYR A 58 7.75 -7.22 -12.12
N ILE A 59 8.12 -8.36 -12.68
CA ILE A 59 9.47 -8.69 -13.17
C ILE A 59 9.50 -9.22 -14.61
N GLY A 60 8.34 -9.31 -15.27
CA GLY A 60 8.25 -9.77 -16.65
C GLY A 60 8.65 -8.71 -17.69
N HIS A 61 8.32 -8.99 -18.96
CA HIS A 61 8.75 -8.16 -20.10
C HIS A 61 7.68 -7.24 -20.69
N SER A 62 6.40 -7.42 -20.32
CA SER A 62 5.32 -6.49 -20.69
C SER A 62 5.61 -5.05 -20.26
N VAL A 63 5.79 -4.18 -21.25
CA VAL A 63 6.09 -2.75 -21.08
C VAL A 63 5.01 -2.03 -20.24
N PHE A 64 3.76 -2.48 -20.30
CA PHE A 64 2.63 -1.88 -19.57
C PHE A 64 2.68 -2.15 -18.06
N LEU A 65 3.37 -3.21 -17.65
CA LEU A 65 3.46 -3.64 -16.26
C LEU A 65 4.83 -3.33 -15.63
N LEU A 66 5.80 -2.89 -16.43
CA LEU A 66 7.10 -2.41 -15.91
C LEU A 66 6.89 -1.29 -14.89
N GLY A 67 7.55 -1.43 -13.74
CA GLY A 67 7.41 -0.48 -12.64
C GLY A 67 6.04 -0.50 -11.96
N LYS A 68 5.27 -1.58 -12.09
CA LYS A 68 3.99 -1.77 -11.36
C LYS A 68 4.12 -2.79 -10.23
N VAL A 69 3.20 -2.66 -9.28
CA VAL A 69 2.96 -3.66 -8.24
C VAL A 69 1.50 -4.11 -8.28
N LEU A 70 1.27 -5.39 -8.00
CA LEU A 70 -0.05 -5.97 -7.90
C LEU A 70 -0.39 -6.20 -6.44
N ARG A 71 -1.48 -5.60 -5.97
CA ARG A 71 -2.03 -5.80 -4.64
C ARG A 71 -3.19 -6.78 -4.72
N ILE A 72 -3.03 -7.93 -4.07
CA ILE A 72 -4.01 -9.02 -4.03
C ILE A 72 -4.56 -9.13 -2.62
N ARG A 73 -5.87 -9.30 -2.49
CA ARG A 73 -6.54 -9.44 -1.20
C ARG A 73 -6.26 -10.81 -0.59
N LYS A 74 -6.20 -10.84 0.75
CA LYS A 74 -6.13 -12.08 1.52
C LYS A 74 -7.51 -12.54 1.99
N GLY A 75 -7.70 -13.86 2.01
CA GLY A 75 -8.84 -14.55 2.57
C GLY A 75 -8.50 -15.17 3.92
N SER A 76 -9.50 -15.25 4.80
CA SER A 76 -9.40 -16.08 6.00
C SER A 76 -9.52 -17.55 5.59
N ARG A 77 -8.56 -18.37 6.03
CA ARG A 77 -8.61 -19.83 5.83
C ARG A 77 -9.91 -20.38 6.41
N GLY A 78 -10.75 -20.99 5.57
CA GLY A 78 -11.99 -21.64 5.99
C GLY A 78 -13.29 -20.84 5.81
N ARG A 79 -13.26 -19.63 5.25
CA ARG A 79 -14.51 -18.98 4.78
C ARG A 79 -14.93 -19.62 3.45
N SER A 80 -16.05 -20.35 3.46
CA SER A 80 -16.76 -20.70 2.23
C SER A 80 -17.20 -19.44 1.50
N LYS A 81 -17.29 -19.51 0.15
CA LYS A 81 -17.91 -18.51 -0.72
C LYS A 81 -19.03 -17.77 0.02
N LEU A 82 -18.89 -16.45 0.18
CA LEU A 82 -20.04 -15.66 0.57
C LEU A 82 -21.07 -15.87 -0.56
N ALA A 83 -22.28 -16.30 -0.20
CA ALA A 83 -23.31 -16.61 -1.17
C ALA A 83 -23.48 -15.42 -2.13
N ASN A 84 -23.50 -15.71 -3.44
CA ASN A 84 -23.74 -14.71 -4.47
C ASN A 84 -24.96 -13.85 -4.08
N GLY A 85 -24.75 -12.54 -3.90
CA GLY A 85 -25.82 -11.59 -3.57
C GLY A 85 -25.72 -10.88 -2.23
N CYS A 86 -24.73 -11.17 -1.38
CA CYS A 86 -24.49 -10.36 -0.18
C CYS A 86 -23.74 -9.07 -0.56
N SER A 87 -24.26 -7.90 -0.16
CA SER A 87 -23.55 -6.63 -0.32
C SER A 87 -22.19 -6.68 0.39
N PHE A 88 -21.14 -6.13 -0.24
CA PHE A 88 -19.79 -6.05 0.34
C PHE A 88 -19.70 -5.05 1.49
N LEU A 89 -20.63 -4.09 1.51
CA LEU A 89 -20.91 -3.22 2.64
C LEU A 89 -22.06 -3.82 3.46
N SER A 90 -21.95 -3.78 4.77
CA SER A 90 -23.07 -4.03 5.67
C SER A 90 -24.18 -3.00 5.48
N GLU A 91 -25.40 -3.29 5.94
CA GLU A 91 -26.53 -2.36 5.88
C GLU A 91 -26.18 -0.99 6.50
N HIS A 92 -25.46 -0.99 7.63
CA HIS A 92 -25.00 0.24 8.27
C HIS A 92 -23.94 1.00 7.47
N GLU A 93 -23.02 0.29 6.81
CA GLU A 93 -22.03 0.93 5.92
C GLU A 93 -22.70 1.51 4.68
N THR A 94 -23.70 0.81 4.11
CA THR A 94 -24.52 1.34 3.01
C THR A 94 -25.24 2.62 3.41
N LEU A 95 -25.83 2.67 4.62
CA LEU A 95 -26.46 3.88 5.14
C LEU A 95 -25.46 5.02 5.37
N LEU A 96 -24.28 4.70 5.91
CA LEU A 96 -23.22 5.67 6.17
C LEU A 96 -22.71 6.32 4.87
N TRP A 97 -22.55 5.51 3.82
CA TRP A 97 -22.01 5.93 2.52
C TRP A 97 -23.08 6.26 1.49
N LYS A 98 -24.34 6.45 1.92
CA LYS A 98 -25.47 6.71 1.01
C LYS A 98 -25.27 7.90 0.08
N SER A 99 -24.51 8.91 0.51
CA SER A 99 -24.18 10.09 -0.32
C SER A 99 -23.18 9.81 -1.45
N THR A 100 -22.59 8.62 -1.49
CA THR A 100 -21.62 8.20 -2.49
C THR A 100 -22.15 6.95 -3.18
N GLU A 101 -23.07 7.15 -4.13
CA GLU A 101 -23.80 6.07 -4.82
C GLU A 101 -22.84 5.01 -5.41
N GLU A 102 -21.74 5.45 -6.02
CA GLU A 102 -20.71 4.55 -6.58
C GLU A 102 -20.12 3.57 -5.55
N LEU A 103 -19.98 3.97 -4.26
CA LEU A 103 -19.52 3.07 -3.19
C LEU A 103 -20.58 2.02 -2.86
N VAL A 104 -21.85 2.43 -2.84
CA VAL A 104 -22.99 1.58 -2.48
C VAL A 104 -23.29 0.57 -3.58
N GLU A 105 -23.15 0.97 -4.84
CA GLU A 105 -23.39 0.15 -6.03
C GLU A 105 -22.23 -0.81 -6.36
N SER A 106 -21.11 -0.70 -5.66
CA SER A 106 -19.90 -1.48 -5.90
C SER A 106 -20.13 -2.99 -5.72
N THR A 107 -19.76 -3.77 -6.74
CA THR A 107 -20.04 -5.22 -6.82
C THR A 107 -18.92 -6.11 -6.29
N THR A 108 -17.77 -5.54 -5.91
CA THR A 108 -16.67 -6.27 -5.27
C THR A 108 -15.95 -5.39 -4.26
N ARG A 109 -15.17 -6.00 -3.36
CA ARG A 109 -14.40 -5.26 -2.34
C ARG A 109 -13.31 -4.40 -2.95
N GLU A 110 -12.71 -4.85 -4.04
CA GLU A 110 -11.68 -4.12 -4.77
C GLU A 110 -12.25 -2.86 -5.43
N ILE A 111 -13.48 -2.93 -5.98
CA ILE A 111 -14.19 -1.75 -6.50
C ILE A 111 -14.51 -0.78 -5.34
N VAL A 112 -15.02 -1.26 -4.21
CA VAL A 112 -15.25 -0.42 -3.02
C VAL A 112 -13.97 0.32 -2.61
N GLU A 113 -12.83 -0.39 -2.54
CA GLU A 113 -11.55 0.21 -2.18
C GLU A 113 -11.12 1.28 -3.20
N GLN A 114 -11.22 1.01 -4.50
CA GLN A 114 -10.87 1.98 -5.54
C GLN A 114 -11.75 3.23 -5.48
N VAL A 115 -13.08 3.06 -5.43
CA VAL A 115 -14.02 4.17 -5.35
C VAL A 115 -13.79 4.98 -4.07
N PHE A 116 -13.47 4.32 -2.94
CA PHE A 116 -13.15 5.01 -1.69
C PHE A 116 -11.88 5.86 -1.84
N MET A 117 -10.85 5.33 -2.49
CA MET A 117 -9.63 6.09 -2.78
C MET A 117 -9.92 7.30 -3.67
N MET A 118 -10.72 7.13 -4.72
CA MET A 118 -11.05 8.20 -5.67
C MET A 118 -11.98 9.28 -5.10
N ARG A 119 -13.05 8.86 -4.42
CA ARG A 119 -14.17 9.75 -4.04
C ARG A 119 -14.06 10.30 -2.62
N VAL A 120 -13.28 9.64 -1.76
CA VAL A 120 -13.10 10.05 -0.36
C VAL A 120 -11.67 10.50 -0.11
N MET A 121 -10.68 9.63 -0.39
CA MET A 121 -9.29 9.94 -0.02
C MET A 121 -8.64 10.98 -0.94
N GLY A 122 -8.88 10.91 -2.25
CA GLY A 122 -8.34 11.85 -3.23
C GLY A 122 -8.68 13.32 -2.91
N PRO A 123 -9.95 13.67 -2.67
CA PRO A 123 -10.34 15.03 -2.29
C PRO A 123 -9.75 15.51 -0.95
N LEU A 124 -9.52 14.60 0.00
CA LEU A 124 -9.00 14.95 1.33
C LEU A 124 -7.46 15.10 1.37
N LEU A 125 -6.75 14.31 0.56
CA LEU A 125 -5.28 14.21 0.60
C LEU A 125 -4.56 14.79 -0.62
N ASP A 126 -5.32 15.32 -1.59
CA ASP A 126 -4.84 15.75 -2.92
C ASP A 126 -4.44 14.58 -3.81
N THR A 127 -5.06 14.48 -4.98
CA THR A 127 -4.84 13.42 -5.97
C THR A 127 -3.39 13.35 -6.47
N LYS A 128 -2.57 14.39 -6.26
CA LYS A 128 -1.14 14.35 -6.58
C LYS A 128 -0.33 13.38 -5.70
N HIS A 129 -0.87 12.98 -4.55
CA HIS A 129 -0.23 12.13 -3.55
C HIS A 129 -0.96 10.81 -3.31
N VAL A 130 -2.07 10.59 -4.02
CA VAL A 130 -2.91 9.41 -3.89
C VAL A 130 -2.93 8.67 -5.23
N ASP A 131 -2.36 7.47 -5.28
CA ASP A 131 -2.56 6.53 -6.39
C ASP A 131 -3.85 5.76 -6.12
N GLU A 132 -4.87 5.99 -6.94
CA GLU A 132 -6.17 5.31 -6.85
C GLU A 132 -6.10 3.84 -7.28
N GLY A 133 -5.04 3.47 -8.01
CA GLY A 133 -4.85 2.14 -8.56
C GLY A 133 -5.81 1.83 -9.71
N ILE A 134 -5.44 0.82 -10.49
CA ILE A 134 -6.21 0.34 -11.63
C ILE A 134 -6.71 -1.07 -11.32
N LEU A 135 -8.01 -1.28 -11.48
CA LEU A 135 -8.61 -2.59 -11.34
C LEU A 135 -8.18 -3.50 -12.50
N VAL A 136 -7.65 -4.68 -12.19
CA VAL A 136 -7.27 -5.69 -13.19
C VAL A 136 -8.02 -6.98 -12.93
N ILE A 137 -8.46 -7.65 -14.00
CA ILE A 137 -9.17 -8.93 -13.89
C ILE A 137 -8.12 -10.01 -13.64
N VAL A 138 -8.41 -10.91 -12.70
CA VAL A 138 -7.54 -12.05 -12.37
C VAL A 138 -8.34 -13.35 -12.45
N SER A 139 -7.72 -14.39 -13.00
CA SER A 139 -8.32 -15.73 -13.03
C SER A 139 -8.08 -16.49 -11.71
N TYR A 140 -8.91 -17.50 -11.44
CA TYR A 140 -8.71 -18.40 -10.29
C TYR A 140 -7.33 -19.09 -10.38
N GLU A 141 -6.97 -19.56 -11.57
CA GLU A 141 -5.73 -20.29 -11.85
C GLU A 141 -4.50 -19.39 -11.65
N PHE A 142 -4.58 -18.11 -12.03
CA PHE A 142 -3.55 -17.12 -11.70
C PHE A 142 -3.35 -17.00 -10.19
N LEU A 143 -4.43 -16.79 -9.43
CA LEU A 143 -4.36 -16.59 -7.98
C LEU A 143 -3.87 -17.85 -7.25
N ASP A 144 -4.31 -19.03 -7.69
CA ASP A 144 -3.87 -20.32 -7.16
C ASP A 144 -2.37 -20.55 -7.43
N SER A 145 -1.91 -20.24 -8.65
CA SER A 145 -0.47 -20.30 -8.98
C SER A 145 0.37 -19.31 -8.17
N VAL A 146 -0.12 -18.07 -7.99
CA VAL A 146 0.51 -17.10 -7.10
C VAL A 146 0.59 -17.64 -5.66
N ALA A 147 -0.51 -18.15 -5.10
CA ALA A 147 -0.54 -18.68 -3.74
C ALA A 147 0.51 -19.78 -3.52
N LYS A 148 0.63 -20.72 -4.48
CA LYS A 148 1.63 -21.79 -4.48
C LYS A 148 3.07 -21.25 -4.50
N CYS A 149 3.36 -20.28 -5.37
CA CYS A 149 4.68 -19.67 -5.50
C CYS A 149 5.12 -18.88 -4.24
N LEU A 150 4.16 -18.32 -3.50
CA LEU A 150 4.42 -17.46 -2.35
C LEU A 150 4.71 -18.22 -1.06
N HIS A 151 4.35 -19.51 -0.95
CA HIS A 151 4.46 -20.26 0.30
C HIS A 151 5.85 -20.22 0.94
N HIS A 152 6.93 -20.19 0.14
CA HIS A 152 8.30 -20.13 0.65
C HIS A 152 8.86 -18.71 0.83
N GLN A 153 8.17 -17.69 0.33
CA GLN A 153 8.61 -16.29 0.35
C GLN A 153 7.98 -15.49 1.50
N ARG A 154 6.85 -15.98 2.03
CA ARG A 154 6.10 -15.32 3.10
C ARG A 154 6.64 -15.68 4.49
N PRO A 155 6.60 -14.77 5.47
CA PRO A 155 6.95 -15.10 6.85
C PRO A 155 6.03 -16.20 7.41
N PRO A 156 6.55 -17.22 8.14
CA PRO A 156 5.74 -18.35 8.59
C PRO A 156 4.47 -17.95 9.35
N TRP A 157 4.57 -16.98 10.26
CA TRP A 157 3.41 -16.49 11.03
C TRP A 157 2.35 -15.78 10.19
N ARG A 158 2.68 -15.32 8.99
CA ARG A 158 1.71 -14.72 8.04
C ARG A 158 0.95 -15.79 7.27
N ILE A 159 1.61 -16.91 6.95
CA ILE A 159 1.03 -18.06 6.25
C ILE A 159 -0.07 -18.71 7.12
N ASP A 160 0.18 -18.84 8.42
CA ASP A 160 -0.75 -19.49 9.34
C ASP A 160 -2.07 -18.73 9.52
N VAL A 161 -2.04 -17.40 9.37
CA VAL A 161 -3.18 -16.52 9.67
C VAL A 161 -4.10 -16.28 8.46
N SER A 162 -3.53 -16.23 7.25
CA SER A 162 -4.27 -15.82 6.06
C SER A 162 -3.54 -16.21 4.78
N ASP A 163 -4.29 -16.43 3.71
CA ASP A 163 -3.74 -16.74 2.39
C ASP A 163 -4.33 -15.85 1.30
N VAL A 164 -3.82 -15.94 0.07
CA VAL A 164 -4.43 -15.32 -1.12
C VAL A 164 -5.91 -15.71 -1.20
N ASP A 165 -6.80 -14.75 -1.40
CA ASP A 165 -8.19 -15.08 -1.70
C ASP A 165 -8.34 -15.47 -3.17
N THR A 166 -8.27 -16.77 -3.46
CA THR A 166 -8.37 -17.30 -4.84
C THR A 166 -9.75 -17.14 -5.46
N PHE A 167 -10.76 -16.72 -4.69
CA PHE A 167 -12.11 -16.48 -5.20
C PHE A 167 -12.35 -15.02 -5.61
N CYS A 168 -11.37 -14.13 -5.47
CA CYS A 168 -11.52 -12.77 -5.99
C CYS A 168 -11.35 -12.73 -7.52
N ASN A 169 -12.13 -11.89 -8.18
CA ASN A 169 -12.08 -11.72 -9.64
C ASN A 169 -11.24 -10.52 -10.07
N PHE A 170 -10.84 -9.70 -9.10
CA PHE A 170 -10.04 -8.50 -9.33
C PHE A 170 -8.85 -8.44 -8.39
N ALA A 171 -7.80 -7.79 -8.86
CA ALA A 171 -6.70 -7.28 -8.07
C ALA A 171 -6.48 -5.80 -8.40
N MET A 172 -5.68 -5.12 -7.59
CA MET A 172 -5.40 -3.69 -7.76
C MET A 172 -3.96 -3.49 -8.22
N LEU A 173 -3.78 -2.86 -9.38
CA LEU A 173 -2.49 -2.52 -9.95
C LEU A 173 -2.10 -1.09 -9.56
N PHE A 174 -0.94 -0.92 -8.94
CA PHE A 174 -0.42 0.40 -8.54
C PHE A 174 0.93 0.67 -9.19
N SER A 175 1.31 1.95 -9.21
CA SER A 175 2.69 2.32 -9.53
C SER A 175 3.62 1.83 -8.43
N ASN A 176 4.76 1.25 -8.80
CA ASN A 176 5.77 0.83 -7.84
C ASN A 176 6.51 2.06 -7.30
N HIS A 177 6.05 2.62 -6.19
CA HIS A 177 6.67 3.80 -5.57
C HIS A 177 8.08 3.57 -5.02
N SER A 178 8.59 2.33 -5.05
CA SER A 178 9.99 2.06 -4.72
C SER A 178 10.95 2.24 -5.91
N VAL A 179 10.43 2.60 -7.09
CA VAL A 179 11.19 2.72 -8.34
C VAL A 179 10.82 4.02 -9.02
N ILE A 180 11.82 4.76 -9.50
CA ILE A 180 11.61 5.94 -10.34
C ILE A 180 11.84 5.54 -11.80
N MET A 181 10.86 5.80 -12.66
CA MET A 181 10.96 5.60 -14.10
C MET A 181 11.25 6.92 -14.80
N ARG A 182 12.19 6.95 -15.76
CA ARG A 182 12.50 8.13 -16.57
C ARG A 182 11.45 8.35 -17.67
N SER A 183 10.95 7.25 -18.22
CA SER A 183 9.90 7.18 -19.24
C SER A 183 9.13 5.86 -19.08
N PRO A 184 7.89 5.75 -19.63
CA PRO A 184 7.15 4.50 -19.63
C PRO A 184 8.01 3.37 -20.21
N GLY A 185 8.22 2.31 -19.44
CA GLY A 185 9.03 1.16 -19.85
C GLY A 185 10.55 1.30 -19.71
N THR A 186 11.08 2.43 -19.25
CA THR A 186 12.53 2.62 -19.05
C THR A 186 12.84 2.89 -17.57
N LEU A 187 13.40 1.88 -16.93
CA LEU A 187 13.94 2.01 -15.57
C LEU A 187 15.15 2.94 -15.60
N ILE A 188 15.29 3.77 -14.56
CA ILE A 188 16.50 4.53 -14.33
C ILE A 188 17.59 3.55 -13.90
N GLU A 189 18.73 3.53 -14.62
CA GLU A 189 19.92 2.76 -14.22
C GLU A 189 20.64 3.37 -12.99
N ASP A 190 20.22 4.56 -12.55
CA ASP A 190 20.69 5.21 -11.33
C ASP A 190 20.04 4.63 -10.07
N VAL A 191 20.75 4.74 -8.95
CA VAL A 191 20.32 4.26 -7.64
C VAL A 191 19.06 4.99 -7.18
N CYS A 192 18.00 4.24 -6.87
CA CYS A 192 16.75 4.76 -6.31
C CYS A 192 16.63 4.38 -4.83
N PHE A 193 16.38 5.38 -3.98
CA PHE A 193 16.06 5.17 -2.57
C PHE A 193 14.58 5.46 -2.34
N ALA A 194 13.90 4.52 -1.67
CA ALA A 194 12.52 4.69 -1.27
C ALA A 194 12.36 4.35 0.20
N VAL A 195 11.60 5.18 0.91
CA VAL A 195 11.35 5.04 2.35
C VAL A 195 9.86 4.90 2.57
N GLU A 196 9.45 3.81 3.21
CA GLU A 196 8.07 3.60 3.64
C GLU A 196 7.91 4.05 5.10
N ILE A 197 6.97 4.96 5.35
CA ILE A 197 6.64 5.44 6.70
C ILE A 197 5.17 5.16 7.00
N LYS A 198 4.90 4.55 8.17
CA LYS A 198 3.55 4.29 8.70
C LYS A 198 3.29 5.18 9.93
N PRO A 199 2.93 6.47 9.78
CA PRO A 199 3.02 7.48 10.85
C PRO A 199 2.04 7.33 12.03
N LYS A 200 1.15 6.33 12.04
CA LYS A 200 0.13 6.09 13.09
C LYS A 200 -0.66 7.38 13.44
N CYS A 201 -1.34 7.41 14.58
CA CYS A 201 -2.10 8.59 15.01
C CYS A 201 -1.15 9.62 15.65
N GLY A 202 -1.06 10.80 15.04
CA GLY A 202 -0.15 11.87 15.44
C GLY A 202 -0.70 12.87 16.46
N PHE A 203 -1.90 12.65 17.02
CA PHE A 203 -2.55 13.57 17.96
C PHE A 203 -3.11 12.87 19.21
N LEU A 204 -3.29 13.64 20.28
CA LEU A 204 -3.99 13.22 21.50
C LEU A 204 -5.48 13.56 21.41
N PRO A 205 -6.38 12.67 21.82
CA PRO A 205 -7.80 12.98 21.84
C PRO A 205 -8.15 13.95 22.98
N ASP A 206 -9.00 14.93 22.70
CA ASP A 206 -9.52 15.88 23.70
C ASP A 206 -11.03 15.73 23.98
N SER A 207 -11.61 14.59 23.59
CA SER A 207 -13.04 14.35 23.73
C SER A 207 -13.51 14.41 25.20
N GLU A 208 -14.62 15.10 25.44
CA GLU A 208 -15.33 15.13 26.73
C GLU A 208 -15.92 13.77 27.12
N PHE A 209 -16.14 12.88 26.15
CA PHE A 209 -16.68 11.53 26.38
C PHE A 209 -15.62 10.54 26.92
N ILE A 210 -14.38 10.98 27.16
CA ILE A 210 -13.37 10.16 27.83
C ILE A 210 -13.66 10.13 29.33
N ALA A 211 -14.20 9.00 29.81
CA ALA A 211 -14.43 8.78 31.23
C ALA A 211 -13.14 8.95 32.06
N ASN A 212 -13.26 9.47 33.28
CA ASN A 212 -12.14 9.75 34.18
C ASN A 212 -11.18 8.56 34.38
N ARG A 213 -11.70 7.33 34.46
CA ARG A 213 -10.88 6.11 34.55
C ARG A 213 -9.92 5.90 33.37
N ASN A 214 -10.22 6.52 32.22
CA ASN A 214 -9.44 6.47 30.99
C ASN A 214 -8.73 7.80 30.69
N ALA A 215 -8.60 8.71 31.67
CA ALA A 215 -8.01 10.04 31.50
C ALA A 215 -6.58 10.00 30.92
N VAL A 216 -5.84 8.91 31.14
CA VAL A 216 -4.51 8.67 30.54
C VAL A 216 -4.51 8.84 29.02
N LYS A 217 -5.63 8.55 28.32
CA LYS A 217 -5.77 8.73 26.87
C LYS A 217 -5.58 10.17 26.41
N LYS A 218 -5.79 11.16 27.30
CA LYS A 218 -5.60 12.59 27.01
C LYS A 218 -4.13 13.05 27.10
N HIS A 219 -3.26 12.24 27.71
CA HIS A 219 -1.87 12.62 27.99
C HIS A 219 -0.85 11.65 27.41
N VAL A 220 -1.27 10.44 27.05
CA VAL A 220 -0.42 9.40 26.45
C VAL A 220 -1.02 8.99 25.11
N THR A 221 -0.20 9.00 24.06
CA THR A 221 -0.67 8.66 22.72
C THR A 221 -1.14 7.22 22.65
N ARG A 222 -2.05 6.95 21.70
CA ARG A 222 -2.47 5.58 21.42
C ARG A 222 -1.24 4.70 21.17
N PHE A 223 -0.32 5.13 20.31
CA PHE A 223 0.84 4.32 19.92
C PHE A 223 1.64 3.83 21.14
N ARG A 224 1.98 4.73 22.08
CA ARG A 224 2.72 4.36 23.30
C ARG A 224 1.96 3.37 24.17
N MET A 225 0.67 3.63 24.44
CA MET A 225 -0.16 2.69 25.19
C MET A 225 -0.24 1.32 24.49
N HIS A 226 -0.25 1.30 23.15
CA HIS A 226 -0.31 0.06 22.39
C HIS A 226 1.02 -0.71 22.43
N GLN A 227 2.16 -0.02 22.39
CA GLN A 227 3.48 -0.66 22.48
C GLN A 227 3.65 -1.44 23.79
N THR A 228 3.19 -0.89 24.92
CA THR A 228 3.17 -1.61 26.21
C THR A 228 2.35 -2.90 26.14
N LEU A 229 1.16 -2.84 25.51
CA LEU A 229 0.32 -4.03 25.32
C LEU A 229 0.97 -5.06 24.39
N LYS A 230 1.59 -4.62 23.30
CA LYS A 230 2.31 -5.49 22.37
C LYS A 230 3.47 -6.21 23.05
N LEU A 231 4.25 -5.48 23.85
CA LEU A 231 5.35 -6.06 24.63
C LEU A 231 4.83 -7.12 25.60
N HIS A 232 3.76 -6.80 26.34
CA HIS A 232 3.14 -7.77 27.26
C HIS A 232 2.63 -9.04 26.56
N LYS A 233 2.20 -8.93 25.29
CA LYS A 233 1.75 -10.07 24.48
C LYS A 233 2.88 -10.81 23.76
N GLY A 234 4.13 -10.34 23.88
CA GLY A 234 5.26 -10.88 23.09
C GLY A 234 5.14 -10.61 21.59
N GLU A 235 4.38 -9.59 21.18
CA GLU A 235 4.29 -9.15 19.79
C GLU A 235 5.50 -8.29 19.38
N VAL A 236 6.22 -7.72 20.35
CA VAL A 236 7.46 -6.94 20.16
C VAL A 236 8.43 -7.21 21.31
N ASN A 237 9.73 -7.03 21.06
CA ASN A 237 10.78 -7.26 22.07
C ASN A 237 11.13 -6.01 22.90
N PHE A 238 10.84 -4.81 22.39
CA PHE A 238 11.13 -3.55 23.06
C PHE A 238 10.04 -2.50 22.78
N ILE A 239 9.99 -1.47 23.61
CA ILE A 239 9.06 -0.34 23.43
C ILE A 239 9.75 0.72 22.59
N ASP A 240 9.16 1.03 21.45
CA ASP A 240 9.53 2.24 20.70
C ASP A 240 8.99 3.49 21.43
N LEU A 241 9.91 4.29 21.95
CA LEU A 241 9.61 5.56 22.61
C LEU A 241 9.71 6.75 21.64
N ASP A 242 10.24 6.56 20.43
CA ASP A 242 10.46 7.63 19.48
C ASP A 242 9.18 7.91 18.69
N MET A 243 8.28 8.64 19.34
CA MET A 243 7.09 9.12 18.67
C MET A 243 7.48 10.05 17.53
N LYS A 244 6.79 9.92 16.40
CA LYS A 244 6.83 10.90 15.31
C LYS A 244 5.60 11.81 15.40
N PRO A 245 5.56 12.79 16.33
CA PRO A 245 4.44 13.71 16.43
C PRO A 245 4.29 14.48 15.12
N LEU A 246 3.05 14.77 14.75
CA LEU A 246 2.74 15.44 13.48
C LEU A 246 3.47 16.77 13.34
N GLU A 247 3.58 17.51 14.44
CA GLU A 247 4.28 18.80 14.54
C GLU A 247 5.76 18.73 14.14
N LYS A 248 6.40 17.57 14.28
CA LYS A 248 7.81 17.36 13.93
C LYS A 248 7.99 16.70 12.57
N MET A 249 6.94 16.46 11.79
CA MET A 249 7.06 15.80 10.48
C MET A 249 7.97 16.54 9.51
N VAL A 250 7.95 17.88 9.52
CA VAL A 250 8.88 18.69 8.71
C VAL A 250 10.33 18.45 9.14
N TYR A 251 10.59 18.43 10.45
CA TYR A 251 11.92 18.14 10.99
C TYR A 251 12.40 16.72 10.64
N TYR A 252 11.54 15.72 10.75
CA TYR A 252 11.88 14.34 10.35
C TYR A 252 12.17 14.26 8.84
N TYR A 253 11.38 14.93 8.02
CA TYR A 253 11.65 15.04 6.58
C TYR A 253 13.03 15.64 6.31
N GLU A 254 13.42 16.72 6.99
CA GLU A 254 14.76 17.30 6.85
C GLU A 254 15.89 16.36 7.27
N LEU A 255 15.70 15.56 8.33
CA LEU A 255 16.65 14.52 8.72
C LEU A 255 16.75 13.42 7.67
N ASP A 256 15.62 12.94 7.16
CA ASP A 256 15.57 11.92 6.11
C ASP A 256 16.27 12.43 4.84
N GLN A 257 16.09 13.70 4.47
CA GLN A 257 16.82 14.31 3.36
C GLN A 257 18.34 14.32 3.59
N LYS A 258 18.82 14.51 4.82
CA LYS A 258 20.27 14.40 5.11
C LYS A 258 20.78 12.98 4.91
N ILE A 259 20.01 11.98 5.33
CA ILE A 259 20.35 10.56 5.11
C ILE A 259 20.42 10.26 3.62
N VAL A 260 19.38 10.65 2.87
CA VAL A 260 19.32 10.46 1.41
C VAL A 260 20.51 11.15 0.73
N ASN A 261 20.79 12.41 1.07
CA ASN A 261 21.92 13.16 0.50
C ASN A 261 23.27 12.53 0.85
N PHE A 262 23.43 11.98 2.06
CA PHE A 262 24.65 11.28 2.45
C PHE A 262 24.88 10.06 1.55
N PHE A 263 23.88 9.19 1.38
CA PHE A 263 24.00 8.00 0.54
C PHE A 263 24.13 8.32 -0.95
N ALA A 264 23.41 9.33 -1.44
CA ALA A 264 23.54 9.80 -2.82
C ALA A 264 24.96 10.30 -3.15
N ASN A 265 25.68 10.83 -2.15
CA ASN A 265 27.02 11.41 -2.35
C ASN A 265 28.20 10.46 -2.06
N HIS A 266 27.98 9.28 -1.42
CA HIS A 266 29.09 8.46 -0.89
C HIS A 266 29.26 7.02 -1.43
N ASN A 267 28.34 6.49 -2.27
CA ASN A 267 28.54 5.38 -3.26
C ASN A 267 27.30 4.50 -3.50
N HIS A 268 27.34 3.82 -4.65
CA HIS A 268 26.32 3.00 -5.30
C HIS A 268 25.77 1.82 -4.49
N ASN A 269 24.47 1.55 -4.66
CA ASN A 269 23.79 0.29 -4.38
C ASN A 269 23.57 -0.10 -2.91
N VAL A 270 22.80 0.70 -2.17
CA VAL A 270 22.17 0.22 -0.93
C VAL A 270 20.66 0.47 -0.99
N VAL A 271 19.88 -0.59 -1.18
CA VAL A 271 18.43 -0.54 -0.93
C VAL A 271 18.26 -0.81 0.56
N THR A 272 18.09 0.23 1.37
CA THR A 272 17.82 0.08 2.81
C THR A 272 16.33 0.14 3.06
N TYR A 273 15.76 -1.01 3.43
CA TYR A 273 14.41 -1.08 3.98
C TYR A 273 14.47 -0.69 5.47
N CYS A 274 14.25 0.58 5.78
CA CYS A 274 14.04 1.01 7.17
C CYS A 274 12.55 1.16 7.43
N ASN A 275 11.88 0.03 7.60
CA ASN A 275 10.54 0.05 8.16
C ASN A 275 10.71 0.15 9.68
N SER A 276 10.32 1.27 10.27
CA SER A 276 10.24 1.40 11.74
C SER A 276 9.33 0.33 12.38
N THR A 277 8.50 -0.36 11.56
CA THR A 277 7.78 -1.56 11.97
C THR A 277 8.43 -2.90 11.60
N ASP A 278 9.38 -3.01 10.66
CA ASP A 278 10.02 -4.32 10.37
C ASP A 278 11.13 -4.63 11.39
N ILE A 279 11.80 -3.63 11.95
CA ILE A 279 12.67 -3.86 13.13
C ILE A 279 11.83 -4.36 14.35
N LEU A 280 10.51 -4.12 14.34
CA LEU A 280 9.59 -4.58 15.38
C LEU A 280 8.92 -5.93 15.06
N ASP A 281 8.73 -6.29 13.78
CA ASP A 281 8.16 -7.57 13.33
C ASP A 281 9.23 -8.66 13.07
N GLU A 282 10.50 -8.31 12.79
CA GLU A 282 11.63 -9.25 12.60
C GLU A 282 12.17 -9.84 13.92
N GLY A 283 11.69 -9.35 15.06
CA GLY A 283 12.10 -9.82 16.39
C GLY A 283 11.84 -11.29 16.71
N LYS A 284 11.17 -12.04 15.82
CA LYS A 284 10.99 -13.49 15.92
C LYS A 284 12.09 -14.33 15.27
N GLN A 285 12.97 -13.75 14.44
CA GLN A 285 13.98 -14.53 13.71
C GLN A 285 15.29 -14.77 14.49
N LEU A 286 15.49 -14.15 15.66
CA LEU A 286 16.74 -14.27 16.44
C LEU A 286 16.69 -15.31 17.57
N GLN A 287 15.77 -16.27 17.53
CA GLN A 287 15.80 -17.42 18.44
C GLN A 287 16.03 -18.71 17.64
N HIS A 288 17.27 -18.93 17.20
CA HIS A 288 17.90 -20.24 17.06
C HIS A 288 19.42 -20.11 17.18
#